data_AF-A0A816FCC8-F1
#
_entry.id   AF-A0A816FCC8-F1
#
_cell.length_a   1.000
_cell.length_b   1.000
_cell.length_c   1.000
_cell.angle_alpha   90.00
_cell.angle_beta   90.00
_cell.angle_gamma   90.00
#
_symmetry.space_group_name_H-M   'P 1'
#
loop_
_entity.id
_entity.type
_entity.pdbx_description
1 polymer ?
#
loop_
_entity_poly.entity_id
_entity_poly.type
_entity_poly.pdbx_seq_one_letter_code
_entity_poly.pdbx_strand_id
1 'polypeptide(L)'
;MSHGCIPADRDYSFLTWKEIESMPDKENVVIIQPVGAVEQHGLHLPLAIDYVIGLAVVGKALALVPSDIRAYSLPSQQFGNSVEHISFPGTISLTPTTLISVLTEIGESVYRAGFRKFVFSNSHGGNLEITDLVARSLRVSHSDFL
;
A
#
# COMPACT_ATOMS: atom_id res chain seq x y z
N MET A 1 -6.96 20.77 0.48
CA MET A 1 -5.94 19.70 0.36
C MET A 1 -6.62 18.55 -0.35
N SER A 2 -6.17 18.20 -1.57
CA SER A 2 -6.87 17.21 -2.39
C SER A 2 -6.45 15.80 -1.96
N HIS A 3 -7.41 15.03 -1.47
CA HIS A 3 -7.35 13.60 -1.10
C HIS A 3 -7.05 12.65 -2.30
N GLY A 4 -6.53 13.19 -3.40
CA GLY A 4 -6.24 12.44 -4.62
C GLY A 4 -7.44 11.58 -5.06
N CYS A 5 -7.17 10.31 -5.31
CA CYS A 5 -8.17 9.32 -5.71
C CYS A 5 -8.86 8.62 -4.53
N ILE A 6 -8.32 8.75 -3.30
CA ILE A 6 -8.85 8.08 -2.12
C ILE A 6 -9.96 8.95 -1.51
N PRO A 7 -11.14 8.41 -1.15
CA PRO A 7 -12.13 9.18 -0.40
C PRO A 7 -11.55 9.71 0.92
N ALA A 8 -11.82 10.96 1.28
CA ALA A 8 -11.20 11.62 2.43
C ALA A 8 -11.45 10.88 3.76
N ASP A 9 -12.63 10.29 3.91
CA ASP A 9 -13.05 9.48 5.06
C ASP A 9 -12.50 8.04 5.03
N ARG A 10 -11.75 7.69 3.98
CA ARG A 10 -11.08 6.39 3.77
C ARG A 10 -9.57 6.52 3.63
N ASP A 11 -9.00 7.71 3.80
CA ASP A 11 -7.56 7.94 3.79
C ASP A 11 -7.01 7.90 5.22
N TYR A 12 -6.19 6.90 5.51
CA TYR A 12 -5.61 6.70 6.84
C TYR A 12 -4.74 7.89 7.28
N SER A 13 -4.04 8.54 6.35
CA SER A 13 -3.12 9.64 6.66
C SER A 13 -3.83 10.94 7.05
N PHE A 14 -5.14 11.02 6.81
CA PHE A 14 -5.98 12.13 7.23
C PHE A 14 -6.66 11.91 8.58
N LEU A 15 -6.54 10.71 9.16
CA LEU A 15 -6.96 10.47 10.54
C LEU A 15 -5.92 11.05 11.50
N THR A 16 -6.41 11.68 12.56
CA THR A 16 -5.60 12.04 13.71
C THR A 16 -5.23 10.78 14.50
N TRP A 17 -4.10 10.84 15.21
CA TRP A 17 -3.71 9.74 16.09
C TRP A 17 -4.75 9.46 17.20
N LYS A 18 -5.55 10.45 17.61
CA LYS A 18 -6.66 10.29 18.56
C LYS A 18 -7.83 9.52 17.97
N GLU A 19 -8.17 9.76 16.69
CA GLU A 19 -9.18 8.97 15.97
C GLU A 19 -8.71 7.52 15.81
N ILE A 20 -7.44 7.31 15.49
CA ILE A 20 -6.86 5.96 15.44
C ILE A 20 -6.87 5.31 16.83
N GLU A 21 -6.44 6.02 17.88
CA GLU A 21 -6.39 5.50 19.26
C GLU A 21 -7.78 5.04 19.73
N SER A 22 -8.80 5.89 19.53
CA SER A 22 -10.17 5.66 19.98
C SER A 22 -11.02 4.78 19.05
N MET A 23 -10.47 4.35 17.92
CA MET A 23 -11.19 3.51 16.95
C MET A 23 -11.60 2.17 17.57
N PRO A 24 -12.91 1.82 17.57
CA PRO A 24 -13.36 0.54 18.08
C PRO A 24 -13.06 -0.58 17.08
N ASP A 25 -12.89 -1.81 17.59
CA ASP A 25 -12.84 -3.03 16.79
C ASP A 25 -11.74 -2.99 15.69
N LYS A 26 -10.55 -2.51 16.06
CA LYS A 26 -9.41 -2.31 15.13
C LYS A 26 -8.96 -3.61 14.47
N GLU A 27 -9.14 -4.74 15.17
CA GLU A 27 -8.88 -6.07 14.66
C GLU A 27 -9.71 -6.40 13.41
N ASN A 28 -10.88 -5.76 13.25
CA ASN A 28 -11.75 -5.97 12.09
C ASN A 28 -11.63 -4.89 11.00
N VAL A 29 -10.86 -3.83 11.24
CA VAL A 29 -10.59 -2.76 10.27
C VAL A 29 -9.53 -3.23 9.27
N VAL A 30 -9.80 -3.04 7.97
CA VAL A 30 -8.88 -3.38 6.89
C VAL A 30 -7.98 -2.20 6.55
N ILE A 31 -6.67 -2.39 6.64
CA ILE A 31 -5.67 -1.40 6.19
C ILE A 31 -5.08 -1.86 4.87
N ILE A 32 -5.08 -0.99 3.87
CA ILE A 32 -4.61 -1.28 2.51
C ILE A 32 -3.33 -0.48 2.28
N GLN A 33 -2.25 -1.14 1.88
CA GLN A 33 -1.02 -0.51 1.40
C GLN A 33 -0.97 -0.62 -0.12
N PRO A 34 -1.22 0.47 -0.87
CA PRO A 34 -0.97 0.49 -2.30
C PRO A 34 0.54 0.41 -2.57
N VAL A 35 0.96 -0.47 -3.48
CA VAL A 35 2.37 -0.65 -3.88
C VAL A 35 2.46 -0.55 -5.40
N GLY A 36 3.17 0.46 -5.89
CA GLY A 36 3.38 0.70 -7.32
C GLY A 36 4.86 0.76 -7.66
N ALA A 37 5.18 1.48 -8.73
CA ALA A 37 6.53 1.77 -9.17
C ALA A 37 6.59 3.10 -9.95
N VAL A 38 7.82 3.58 -10.14
CA VAL A 38 8.16 4.66 -11.07
C VAL A 38 9.14 4.11 -12.08
N GLU A 39 8.66 3.78 -13.28
CA GLU A 39 9.41 3.05 -14.29
C GLU A 39 8.96 3.42 -15.71
N GLN A 40 9.70 2.96 -16.71
CA GLN A 40 9.32 3.18 -18.10
C GLN A 40 8.04 2.44 -18.49
N HIS A 41 7.17 3.08 -19.28
CA HIS A 41 5.98 2.44 -19.89
C HIS A 41 5.94 2.69 -21.40
N GLY A 42 7.11 2.61 -22.05
CA GLY A 42 7.30 2.93 -23.46
C GLY A 42 7.23 4.42 -23.79
N LEU A 43 7.24 4.75 -25.09
CA LEU A 43 7.39 6.14 -25.58
C LEU A 43 6.18 7.06 -25.35
N HIS A 44 5.05 6.52 -24.90
CA HIS A 44 3.75 7.20 -24.95
C HIS A 44 3.10 7.40 -23.58
N LEU A 45 3.64 6.79 -22.53
CA LEU A 45 3.10 6.88 -21.18
C LEU A 45 4.11 7.52 -20.22
N PRO A 46 3.63 8.26 -19.20
CA PRO A 46 4.48 8.75 -18.10
C PRO A 46 5.09 7.61 -17.28
N LEU A 47 6.09 7.94 -16.46
CA LEU A 47 6.73 6.95 -15.57
C LEU A 47 5.87 6.52 -14.37
N ALA A 48 4.73 7.18 -14.18
CA ALA A 48 3.94 7.12 -12.95
C ALA A 48 2.81 6.08 -12.97
N ILE A 49 2.69 5.32 -14.05
CA ILE A 49 1.46 4.58 -14.35
C ILE A 49 1.09 3.59 -13.26
N ASP A 50 2.05 2.84 -12.72
CA ASP A 50 1.74 1.77 -11.79
C ASP A 50 1.11 2.31 -10.50
N TYR A 51 1.71 3.32 -9.87
CA TYR A 51 1.14 3.87 -8.64
C TYR A 51 -0.15 4.68 -8.91
N VAL A 52 -0.28 5.33 -10.07
CA VAL A 52 -1.49 6.09 -10.43
C VAL A 52 -2.68 5.14 -10.62
N ILE A 53 -2.51 4.05 -11.37
CA ILE A 53 -3.56 3.05 -11.57
C ILE A 53 -3.89 2.36 -10.24
N GLY A 54 -2.88 1.97 -9.47
CA GLY A 54 -3.08 1.36 -8.16
C GLY A 54 -3.94 2.22 -7.23
N LEU A 55 -3.60 3.51 -7.09
CA LEU A 55 -4.39 4.45 -6.30
C LEU A 55 -5.80 4.68 -6.85
N ALA A 56 -5.97 4.75 -8.17
CA ALA A 56 -7.29 4.92 -8.78
C ALA A 56 -8.21 3.71 -8.53
N VAL A 57 -7.66 2.49 -8.63
CA VAL A 57 -8.40 1.25 -8.34
C VAL A 57 -8.77 1.16 -6.86
N VAL A 58 -7.81 1.39 -5.96
CA VAL A 58 -8.07 1.36 -4.50
C VAL A 58 -9.09 2.43 -4.11
N GLY A 59 -8.95 3.65 -4.62
CA GLY A 59 -9.87 4.75 -4.36
C GLY A 59 -11.30 4.45 -4.81
N LYS A 60 -11.45 3.91 -6.03
CA LYS A 60 -12.77 3.51 -6.55
C LYS A 60 -13.35 2.34 -5.77
N ALA A 61 -12.54 1.36 -5.37
CA ALA A 61 -12.99 0.26 -4.53
C ALA A 61 -13.50 0.78 -3.18
N LEU A 62 -12.73 1.63 -2.49
CA LEU A 62 -13.10 2.21 -1.19
C LEU A 62 -14.36 3.09 -1.27
N ALA A 63 -14.59 3.79 -2.38
CA ALA A 63 -15.82 4.54 -2.61
C ALA A 63 -17.07 3.64 -2.76
N LEU A 64 -16.89 2.36 -3.11
CA LEU A 64 -17.96 1.37 -3.23
C LEU A 64 -18.12 0.51 -1.97
N VAL A 65 -17.16 0.55 -1.03
CA VAL A 65 -17.24 -0.18 0.24
C VAL A 65 -18.33 0.45 1.12
N PRO A 66 -19.32 -0.34 1.59
CA PRO A 66 -20.34 0.12 2.52
C PRO A 66 -19.75 0.84 3.74
N SER A 67 -20.44 1.87 4.24
CA SER A 67 -19.95 2.71 5.34
C SER A 67 -19.77 1.99 6.67
N ASP A 68 -20.48 0.86 6.87
CA ASP A 68 -20.37 -0.01 8.03
C ASP A 68 -19.10 -0.89 7.99
N ILE A 69 -18.51 -1.11 6.82
CA ILE A 69 -17.20 -1.76 6.68
C ILE A 69 -16.11 -0.69 6.78
N ARG A 70 -15.25 -0.80 7.79
CA ARG A 70 -14.10 0.09 7.97
C ARG A 70 -12.89 -0.42 7.19
N ALA A 71 -12.53 0.30 6.13
CA ALA A 71 -11.33 0.07 5.36
C ALA A 71 -10.65 1.41 5.06
N TYR A 72 -9.32 1.46 5.18
CA TYR A 72 -8.54 2.67 4.93
C TYR A 72 -7.34 2.38 4.04
N SER A 73 -7.03 3.30 3.13
CA SER A 73 -5.77 3.27 2.38
C SER A 73 -4.69 4.02 3.14
N LEU A 74 -3.50 3.43 3.23
CA LEU A 74 -2.26 4.15 3.50
C LEU A 74 -1.83 4.96 2.27
N PRO A 75 -0.89 5.92 2.42
CA PRO A 75 -0.19 6.50 1.29
C PRO A 75 0.49 5.41 0.44
N SER A 76 0.49 5.60 -0.88
CA SER A 76 1.12 4.63 -1.78
C SER A 76 2.64 4.56 -1.57
N GLN A 77 3.18 3.34 -1.55
CA GLN A 77 4.60 3.07 -1.76
C GLN A 77 4.86 3.21 -3.27
N GLN A 78 5.28 4.41 -3.68
CA GLN A 78 5.43 4.77 -5.10
C GLN A 78 6.70 4.19 -5.74
N PHE A 79 7.74 3.94 -4.94
CA PHE A 79 9.00 3.35 -5.43
C PHE A 79 9.01 1.86 -5.13
N GLY A 80 8.97 1.05 -6.18
CA GLY A 80 8.96 -0.41 -6.12
C GLY A 80 10.31 -1.03 -6.50
N ASN A 81 10.28 -2.32 -6.84
CA ASN A 81 11.38 -3.01 -7.50
C ASN A 81 11.10 -3.12 -9.00
N SER A 82 11.90 -2.43 -9.80
CA SER A 82 11.78 -2.32 -11.26
C SER A 82 13.13 -2.61 -11.92
N VAL A 83 13.81 -3.65 -11.45
CA VAL A 83 15.17 -4.01 -11.88
C VAL A 83 15.24 -4.34 -13.38
N GLU A 84 14.16 -4.91 -13.91
CA GLU A 84 13.92 -5.19 -15.32
C GLU A 84 13.86 -3.93 -16.19
N HIS A 85 13.66 -2.75 -15.59
CA HIS A 85 13.53 -1.46 -16.26
C HIS A 85 14.69 -0.48 -15.94
N ILE A 86 15.73 -0.93 -15.25
CA ILE A 86 16.82 -0.05 -14.75
C ILE A 86 17.67 0.60 -15.85
N SER A 87 17.71 0.02 -17.05
CA SER A 87 18.45 0.58 -18.19
C SER A 87 17.76 1.77 -18.84
N PHE A 88 16.49 2.03 -18.51
CA PHE A 88 15.73 3.15 -19.06
C PHE A 88 15.87 4.38 -18.16
N PRO A 89 16.23 5.55 -18.73
CA PRO A 89 16.40 6.77 -17.95
C PRO A 89 15.07 7.20 -17.31
N GLY A 90 15.12 7.52 -16.02
CA GLY A 90 13.97 7.95 -15.24
C GLY A 90 13.36 6.87 -14.34
N THR A 91 13.65 5.59 -14.58
CA THR A 91 13.25 4.50 -13.66
C THR A 91 13.89 4.72 -12.29
N ILE A 92 13.06 4.71 -11.23
CA ILE A 92 13.49 4.79 -9.83
C ILE A 92 13.12 3.46 -9.18
N SER A 93 14.13 2.62 -8.93
CA SER A 93 13.95 1.30 -8.35
C SER A 93 14.66 1.17 -7.01
N LEU A 94 13.98 0.57 -6.04
CA LEU A 94 14.59 0.05 -4.83
C LEU A 94 15.20 -1.32 -5.11
N THR A 95 16.17 -1.73 -4.30
CA THR A 95 16.60 -3.12 -4.26
C THR A 95 15.51 -3.99 -3.64
N PRO A 96 15.47 -5.30 -3.94
CA PRO A 96 14.51 -6.19 -3.30
C PRO A 96 14.61 -6.18 -1.77
N THR A 97 15.85 -6.18 -1.23
CA THR A 97 16.08 -6.16 0.22
C THR A 97 15.58 -4.88 0.87
N THR A 98 15.80 -3.71 0.26
CA THR A 98 15.27 -2.44 0.77
C THR A 98 13.75 -2.41 0.73
N LEU A 99 13.12 -2.86 -0.36
CA LEU A 99 11.66 -2.88 -0.43
C LEU A 99 11.05 -3.85 0.59
N ILE A 100 11.66 -5.01 0.80
CA ILE A 100 11.26 -5.96 1.86
C ILE A 100 11.30 -5.26 3.24
N SER A 101 12.40 -4.58 3.58
CA SER A 101 12.53 -3.88 4.85
C SER A 101 11.46 -2.80 5.02
N VAL A 102 11.26 -1.96 4.00
CA VAL A 102 10.24 -0.90 4.03
C VAL A 102 8.83 -1.47 4.24
N LEU A 103 8.43 -2.45 3.43
CA LEU A 103 7.08 -3.03 3.53
C LEU A 103 6.87 -3.79 4.84
N THR A 104 7.92 -4.43 5.36
CA THR A 104 7.88 -5.10 6.67
C THR A 104 7.67 -4.07 7.78
N GLU A 105 8.44 -2.99 7.80
CA GLU A 105 8.33 -1.94 8.83
C GLU A 105 7.00 -1.20 8.78
N ILE A 106 6.41 -1.03 7.59
CA ILE A 106 5.04 -0.54 7.43
C ILE A 106 4.04 -1.51 8.07
N GLY A 107 4.10 -2.80 7.72
CA GLY A 107 3.21 -3.81 8.28
C GLY A 107 3.32 -3.92 9.81
N GLU A 108 4.55 -3.91 10.34
CA GLU A 108 4.81 -3.89 11.79
C GLU A 108 4.20 -2.65 12.45
N SER A 109 4.25 -1.49 11.78
CA SER A 109 3.66 -0.25 12.31
C SER A 109 2.14 -0.31 12.36
N VAL A 110 1.51 -0.89 11.33
CA VAL A 110 0.06 -1.15 11.30
C VAL A 110 -0.33 -2.13 12.42
N TYR A 111 0.42 -3.20 12.60
CA TYR A 111 0.17 -4.19 13.65
C TYR A 111 0.29 -3.58 15.06
N ARG A 112 1.35 -2.80 15.31
CA ARG A 112 1.57 -2.07 16.58
C ARG A 112 0.44 -1.09 16.90
N ALA A 113 -0.24 -0.53 15.89
CA ALA A 113 -1.38 0.36 16.09
C ALA A 113 -2.69 -0.35 16.48
N GLY A 114 -2.69 -1.70 16.48
CA GLY A 114 -3.81 -2.54 16.91
C GLY A 114 -4.63 -3.13 15.76
N PHE A 115 -4.24 -2.90 14.50
CA PHE A 115 -4.92 -3.47 13.34
C PHE A 115 -4.50 -4.92 13.12
N ARG A 116 -5.41 -5.74 12.59
CA ARG A 116 -5.17 -7.16 12.31
C ARG A 116 -5.52 -7.59 10.89
N LYS A 117 -5.98 -6.69 10.02
CA LYS A 117 -6.24 -7.00 8.61
C LYS A 117 -5.43 -6.05 7.73
N PHE A 118 -4.45 -6.57 7.00
CA PHE A 118 -3.54 -5.77 6.19
C PHE A 118 -3.36 -6.35 4.79
N VAL A 119 -3.53 -5.51 3.78
CA VAL A 119 -3.53 -5.92 2.38
C VAL A 119 -2.52 -5.10 1.60
N PHE A 120 -1.59 -5.75 0.92
CA PHE A 120 -0.84 -5.11 -0.16
C PHE A 120 -1.69 -5.10 -1.43
N SER A 121 -1.98 -3.90 -1.95
CA SER A 121 -2.60 -3.73 -3.27
C SER A 121 -1.52 -3.39 -4.27
N ASN A 122 -0.97 -4.41 -4.92
CA ASN A 122 0.12 -4.28 -5.87
C ASN A 122 -0.39 -3.98 -7.28
N SER A 123 0.27 -3.05 -7.98
CA SER A 123 -0.01 -2.68 -9.37
C SER A 123 1.20 -2.78 -10.30
N HIS A 124 2.33 -3.32 -9.82
CA HIS A 124 3.55 -3.51 -10.60
C HIS A 124 4.07 -4.95 -10.51
N GLY A 125 4.45 -5.54 -11.65
CA GLY A 125 4.90 -6.93 -11.73
C GLY A 125 6.12 -7.25 -10.85
N GLY A 126 7.14 -6.38 -10.86
CA GLY A 126 8.40 -6.60 -10.13
C GLY A 126 8.27 -6.62 -8.61
N ASN A 127 7.14 -6.15 -8.06
CA ASN A 127 6.86 -6.19 -6.62
C ASN A 127 6.24 -7.51 -6.14
N LEU A 128 5.70 -8.35 -7.04
CA LEU A 128 4.80 -9.45 -6.68
C LEU A 128 5.42 -10.42 -5.65
N GLU A 129 6.59 -10.97 -5.96
CA GLU A 129 7.29 -11.92 -5.09
C GLU A 129 7.68 -11.29 -3.76
N ILE A 130 8.02 -10.00 -3.77
CA ILE A 130 8.39 -9.24 -2.57
C ILE A 130 7.17 -9.06 -1.67
N THR A 131 6.03 -8.61 -2.21
CA THR A 131 4.80 -8.42 -1.44
C THR A 131 4.30 -9.73 -0.84
N ASP A 132 4.39 -10.84 -1.58
CA ASP A 132 4.00 -12.17 -1.09
C ASP A 132 4.92 -12.66 0.02
N LEU A 133 6.22 -12.44 -0.11
CA LEU A 133 7.21 -12.79 0.91
C LEU A 133 6.96 -11.98 2.20
N VAL A 134 6.78 -10.66 2.09
CA VAL A 134 6.54 -9.80 3.26
C VAL A 134 5.22 -10.17 3.94
N ALA A 135 4.14 -10.36 3.19
CA ALA A 135 2.85 -10.76 3.75
C ALA A 135 2.95 -12.08 4.52
N ARG A 136 3.69 -13.06 3.98
CA ARG A 136 3.93 -14.34 4.66
C ARG A 136 4.77 -14.18 5.92
N SER A 137 5.87 -13.43 5.85
CA SER A 137 6.75 -13.18 7.00
C SER A 137 6.01 -12.49 8.14
N LEU A 138 5.20 -11.47 7.84
CA LEU A 138 4.38 -10.77 8.84
C LEU A 138 3.38 -11.72 9.52
N ARG A 139 2.73 -12.60 8.76
CA ARG A 139 1.79 -13.60 9.31
C ARG A 139 2.49 -14.65 10.18
N VAL A 140 3.73 -15.02 9.85
CA VAL A 140 4.53 -15.95 10.68
C VAL A 140 4.94 -15.28 11.99
N SER A 141 5.35 -14.00 11.94
CA SER A 141 5.71 -13.22 13.12
C SER A 141 4.50 -12.90 14.01
N HIS A 142 3.33 -12.70 13.40
CA HIS A 142 2.08 -12.30 14.07
C HIS A 142 0.94 -13.19 13.58
N SER A 143 0.65 -14.27 14.33
CA SER A 143 -0.29 -15.32 13.92
C SER A 143 -1.73 -14.84 13.73
N ASP A 144 -2.10 -13.70 14.34
CA ASP A 144 -3.40 -13.05 14.24
C ASP A 144 -3.43 -11.91 13.20
N PHE A 145 -2.35 -11.69 12.44
CA PHE A 145 -2.29 -10.68 11.39
C PHE A 145 -2.73 -11.27 10.03
N LEU A 146 -3.96 -10.93 9.63
CA LEU A 146 -4.66 -11.42 8.45
C LEU A 146 -4.39 -10.62 7.18
#